data_AF-A0A1A9BN24-F1
#
_entry.id   AF-A0A1A9BN24-F1
#
_cell.length_a   1.000
_cell.length_b   1.000
_cell.length_c   1.000
_cell.angle_alpha   90.00
_cell.angle_beta   90.00
_cell.angle_gamma   90.00
#
_symmetry.space_group_name_H-M   'P 1'
#
loop_
_entity.id
_entity.type
_entity.pdbx_description
1 polymer ?
#
loop_
_entity_poly.entity_id
_entity_poly.type
_entity_poly.pdbx_seq_one_letter_code
_entity_poly.pdbx_strand_id
1 'polypeptide(L)'
;MSVWPAWEVRESAGATAWFQVRLAFTDGARVDALAVVSEGRVSIEDVRAQPALSLHDLAELADWIEEPLFEACGGGDEPRVREDAEETGTGRRARPAWPRGIEGRWLVAQEYLAAQEEGYDPVLAVMCATGHSRRKSLRLIAQARDAGYLTPGHARR
;
A
#
# COMPACT_ATOMS: atom_id res chain seq x y z
N MET A 1 -5.57 12.59 -3.55
CA MET A 1 -4.33 12.59 -2.76
C MET A 1 -3.19 12.96 -3.68
N SER A 2 -2.23 13.74 -3.20
CA SER A 2 -1.10 14.22 -3.99
C SER A 2 0.16 14.19 -3.13
N VAL A 3 1.27 13.76 -3.73
CA VAL A 3 2.61 13.78 -3.14
C VAL A 3 3.51 14.53 -4.10
N TRP A 4 4.32 15.43 -3.59
CA TRP A 4 5.31 16.14 -4.40
C TRP A 4 6.62 16.32 -3.64
N PRO A 5 7.76 16.25 -4.35
CA PRO A 5 9.05 16.54 -3.76
C PRO A 5 9.09 18.01 -3.32
N ALA A 6 9.70 18.26 -2.16
CA ALA A 6 9.85 19.60 -1.61
C ALA A 6 11.30 20.05 -1.70
N TRP A 7 12.22 19.26 -1.15
CA TRP A 7 13.65 19.58 -1.07
C TRP A 7 14.46 18.28 -0.98
N GLU A 8 15.69 18.31 -1.48
CA GLU A 8 16.63 17.19 -1.38
C GLU A 8 18.00 17.73 -1.00
N VAL A 9 18.63 17.09 -0.02
CA VAL A 9 20.00 17.39 0.43
C VAL A 9 20.85 16.15 0.16
N ARG A 10 21.94 16.32 -0.58
CA ARG A 10 22.93 15.27 -0.85
C ARG A 10 24.22 15.56 -0.11
N GLU A 11 24.67 14.59 0.66
CA GLU A 11 25.95 14.59 1.34
C GLU A 11 26.80 13.41 0.86
N SER A 12 28.09 13.38 1.19
CA SER A 12 29.01 12.31 0.79
C SER A 12 28.59 10.91 1.27
N ALA A 13 27.77 10.83 2.32
CA ALA A 13 27.26 9.59 2.91
C ALA A 13 25.86 9.17 2.43
N GLY A 14 25.10 10.04 1.75
CA GLY A 14 23.72 9.73 1.34
C GLY A 14 22.88 10.92 0.91
N ALA A 15 21.63 10.66 0.54
CA ALA A 15 20.63 11.68 0.19
C ALA A 15 19.49 11.66 1.22
N THR A 16 19.06 12.85 1.64
CA THR A 16 17.84 13.05 2.41
C THR A 16 16.86 13.86 1.57
N ALA A 17 15.66 13.32 1.38
CA ALA A 17 14.61 13.93 0.56
C ALA A 17 13.36 14.20 1.39
N TRP A 18 12.76 15.35 1.19
CA TRP A 18 11.52 15.78 1.83
C TRP A 18 10.38 15.78 0.82
N PHE A 19 9.24 15.25 1.25
CA PHE A 19 8.03 15.14 0.46
C PHE A 19 6.86 15.78 1.21
N GLN A 20 6.12 16.59 0.48
CA GLN A 20 4.85 17.13 0.95
C GLN A 20 3.74 16.20 0.49
N VAL A 21 2.93 15.75 1.45
CA VAL A 21 1.80 14.85 1.20
C VAL A 21 0.52 15.58 1.55
N ARG A 22 -0.44 15.61 0.64
CA ARG A 22 -1.77 16.18 0.87
C ARG A 22 -2.89 15.21 0.56
N LEU A 23 -3.76 15.03 1.55
CA LEU A 23 -5.04 14.38 1.42
C LEU A 23 -6.12 15.45 1.53
N ALA A 24 -6.99 15.50 0.53
CA ALA A 24 -8.18 16.35 0.52
C ALA A 24 -9.39 15.44 0.32
N PHE A 25 -10.38 15.62 1.19
CA PHE A 25 -11.63 14.88 1.20
C PHE A 25 -12.76 15.75 0.63
N THR A 26 -13.82 15.12 0.14
CA THR A 26 -14.94 15.81 -0.51
C THR A 26 -15.78 16.66 0.43
N ASP A 27 -15.69 16.39 1.73
CA ASP A 27 -16.33 17.14 2.82
C ASP A 27 -15.52 18.37 3.25
N GLY A 28 -14.39 18.64 2.59
CA GLY A 28 -13.49 19.74 2.92
C GLY A 28 -12.46 19.38 4.00
N ALA A 29 -12.47 18.16 4.54
CA ALA A 29 -11.41 17.71 5.42
C ALA A 29 -10.08 17.67 4.65
N ARG A 30 -9.00 17.97 5.37
CA ARG A 30 -7.65 18.00 4.80
C ARG A 30 -6.63 17.52 5.81
N VAL A 31 -5.66 16.75 5.32
CA VAL A 31 -4.46 16.37 6.04
C VAL A 31 -3.25 16.72 5.19
N ASP A 32 -2.30 17.43 5.76
CA ASP A 32 -0.97 17.63 5.21
C ASP A 32 0.06 16.95 6.10
N ALA A 33 1.04 16.29 5.48
CA ALA A 33 2.16 15.70 6.19
C ALA A 33 3.48 16.04 5.48
N LEU A 34 4.53 16.22 6.28
CA LEU A 34 5.92 16.30 5.82
C LEU A 34 6.60 14.96 6.09
N ALA A 35 6.90 14.24 5.02
CA ALA A 35 7.64 12.97 5.08
C ALA A 35 9.09 13.20 4.67
N VAL A 36 10.00 12.51 5.34
CA VAL A 36 11.44 12.57 5.10
C VAL A 36 11.95 11.18 4.84
N VAL A 37 12.71 11.02 3.77
CA VAL A 37 13.31 9.76 3.36
C VAL A 37 14.82 9.89 3.41
N SER A 38 15.47 9.06 4.20
CA SER A 38 16.92 9.04 4.38
C SER A 38 17.39 7.64 4.74
N GLU A 39 18.49 7.17 4.13
CA GLU A 39 19.12 5.88 4.45
C GLU A 39 18.15 4.68 4.49
N GLY A 40 17.18 4.63 3.57
CA GLY A 40 16.16 3.56 3.53
C GLY A 40 15.13 3.62 4.67
N ARG A 41 15.08 4.73 5.42
CA ARG A 41 14.09 5.01 6.46
C ARG A 41 13.16 6.11 6.01
N VAL A 42 11.95 6.07 6.56
CA VAL A 42 10.95 7.12 6.42
C VAL A 42 10.60 7.65 7.80
N SER A 43 10.67 8.97 7.99
CA SER A 43 10.14 9.68 9.16
C SER A 43 9.05 10.67 8.75
N ILE A 44 8.10 10.91 9.66
CA ILE A 44 7.09 11.96 9.50
C ILE A 44 7.44 13.07 10.49
N GLU A 45 7.77 14.25 9.99
CA GLU A 45 8.24 15.37 10.81
C GLU A 45 7.12 16.31 11.25
N ASP A 46 6.07 16.45 10.43
CA ASP A 46 4.92 17.30 10.73
C ASP A 46 3.64 16.68 10.15
N VAL A 47 2.53 16.79 10.89
CA VAL A 47 1.19 16.41 10.45
C VAL A 47 0.21 17.48 10.88
N ARG A 48 -0.50 18.06 9.91
CA ARG A 48 -1.53 19.08 10.12
C ARG A 48 -2.83 18.59 9.54
N ALA A 49 -3.90 18.69 10.31
CA ALA A 49 -5.22 18.27 9.85
C ALA A 49 -6.32 19.25 10.24
N GLN A 50 -7.32 19.33 9.37
CA GLN A 50 -8.55 20.07 9.58
C GLN A 50 -9.71 19.20 9.07
N PRO A 51 -10.62 18.72 9.95
CA PRO A 51 -10.60 18.83 11.41
C PRO A 51 -9.42 18.07 12.06
N ALA A 52 -9.24 18.22 13.37
CA ALA A 52 -8.19 17.53 14.10
C ALA A 52 -8.32 16.01 13.96
N LEU A 53 -7.20 15.33 13.66
CA LEU A 53 -7.14 13.88 13.57
C LEU A 53 -7.15 13.24 14.96
N SER A 54 -7.81 12.09 15.08
CA SER A 54 -7.62 11.22 16.23
C SER A 54 -6.29 10.44 16.12
N LEU A 55 -5.83 9.86 17.23
CA LEU A 55 -4.66 8.97 17.21
C LEU A 55 -4.90 7.71 16.37
N HIS A 56 -6.15 7.27 16.26
CA HIS A 56 -6.52 6.14 15.41
C HIS A 56 -6.35 6.49 13.93
N ASP A 57 -6.89 7.64 13.52
CA ASP A 57 -6.81 8.12 12.13
C ASP A 57 -5.37 8.46 11.73
N LEU A 58 -4.54 8.90 12.69
CA LEU A 58 -3.11 9.10 12.45
C LEU A 58 -2.39 7.78 12.12
N ALA A 59 -2.81 6.66 12.72
CA ALA A 59 -2.27 5.35 12.36
C ALA A 59 -2.73 4.89 10.96
N GLU A 60 -3.93 5.26 10.55
CA GLU A 60 -4.42 5.01 9.19
C GLU A 60 -3.73 5.88 8.13
N LEU A 61 -3.33 7.11 8.49
CA LEU A 61 -2.59 8.01 7.60
C LEU A 61 -1.32 7.34 7.05
N ALA A 62 -0.59 6.60 7.89
CA ALA A 62 0.61 5.88 7.46
C ALA A 62 0.34 4.92 6.30
N ASP A 63 -0.80 4.23 6.31
CA ASP A 63 -1.18 3.30 5.24
C ASP A 63 -1.61 4.01 3.97
N TRP A 64 -2.19 5.20 4.11
CA TRP A 64 -2.62 6.02 2.99
C TRP A 64 -1.45 6.66 2.25
N ILE A 65 -0.36 6.98 2.94
CA ILE A 65 0.81 7.66 2.34
C ILE A 65 1.90 6.70 1.86
N GLU A 66 1.94 5.44 2.34
CA GLU A 66 3.00 4.46 2.06
C GLU A 66 3.29 4.31 0.55
N GLU A 67 2.27 3.94 -0.22
CA GLU A 67 2.39 3.67 -1.66
C GLU A 67 2.68 4.95 -2.48
N PRO A 68 1.96 6.07 -2.31
CA PRO A 68 2.28 7.33 -2.97
C PRO A 68 3.70 7.85 -2.69
N LEU A 69 4.20 7.67 -1.46
CA LEU A 69 5.55 8.07 -1.10
C LEU A 69 6.59 7.18 -1.77
N PHE A 70 6.34 5.87 -1.84
CA PHE A 70 7.19 4.92 -2.55
C PHE A 70 7.34 5.28 -4.04
N GLU A 71 6.23 5.58 -4.72
CA GLU A 71 6.24 6.01 -6.11
C GLU A 71 7.04 7.32 -6.30
N ALA A 72 6.83 8.30 -5.40
CA ALA A 72 7.53 9.59 -5.45
C ALA A 72 9.05 9.47 -5.21
N CYS A 73 9.52 8.43 -4.53
CA CYS A 73 10.94 8.15 -4.31
C CYS A 73 11.65 7.53 -5.55
N GLY A 74 10.96 7.37 -6.68
CA GLY A 74 11.54 6.79 -7.89
C GLY A 74 11.43 5.26 -7.99
N GLY A 75 10.61 4.63 -7.14
CA GLY A 75 10.32 3.18 -7.22
C GLY A 75 9.61 2.74 -8.51
N GLY A 76 9.17 3.70 -9.33
CA GLY A 76 8.48 3.47 -10.61
C GLY A 76 9.35 3.57 -11.86
N ASP A 77 10.64 3.91 -11.76
CA ASP A 77 11.49 4.19 -12.93
C ASP A 77 12.93 3.67 -12.75
N GLU A 78 13.09 2.34 -12.63
CA GLU A 78 14.37 1.72 -12.95
C GLU A 78 14.30 1.10 -14.36
N PRO A 79 15.05 1.64 -15.34
CA PRO A 79 15.37 0.91 -16.55
C PRO A 79 16.30 -0.24 -16.14
N ARG A 80 15.73 -1.46 -16.04
CA ARG A 80 16.51 -2.67 -15.77
C ARG A 80 17.57 -2.82 -16.85
N VAL A 81 18.81 -2.48 -16.48
CA VAL A 81 20.01 -2.78 -17.26
C VAL A 81 19.96 -4.27 -17.56
N ARG A 82 19.98 -4.55 -18.86
CA ARG A 82 20.09 -5.89 -19.42
C ARG A 82 21.38 -6.50 -18.90
N GLU A 83 21.25 -7.48 -18.02
CA GLU A 83 22.13 -8.63 -18.07
C GLU A 83 21.19 -9.83 -18.25
N ASP A 84 21.05 -10.16 -19.53
CA ASP A 84 21.29 -11.52 -19.96
C ASP A 84 20.48 -12.56 -19.19
N ALA A 85 19.22 -12.71 -19.58
CA ALA A 85 18.55 -13.96 -19.23
C ALA A 85 19.31 -15.20 -19.79
N GLU A 86 20.27 -15.11 -20.68
CA GLU A 86 19.92 -14.56 -21.97
C GLU A 86 18.62 -15.19 -22.44
N GLU A 87 17.60 -14.39 -22.14
CA GLU A 87 16.27 -14.34 -22.66
C GLU A 87 15.59 -15.68 -22.96
N THR A 88 14.93 -16.26 -21.96
CA THR A 88 13.62 -16.91 -22.22
C THR A 88 12.61 -16.52 -21.14
N GLY A 89 12.40 -15.21 -21.05
CA GLY A 89 11.26 -14.60 -20.36
C GLY A 89 9.95 -15.04 -21.01
N THR A 90 9.40 -16.15 -20.55
CA THR A 90 8.01 -16.50 -20.81
C THR A 90 7.12 -15.79 -19.79
N GLY A 91 6.90 -14.50 -20.07
CA GLY A 91 5.69 -13.76 -19.73
C GLY A 91 5.27 -13.76 -18.26
N ARG A 92 6.02 -13.07 -17.39
CA ARG A 92 5.41 -12.54 -16.17
C ARG A 92 4.51 -11.38 -16.59
N ARG A 93 3.31 -11.74 -17.03
CA ARG A 93 2.24 -10.82 -17.42
C ARG A 93 2.23 -9.68 -16.41
N ALA A 94 2.27 -8.45 -16.90
CA ALA A 94 2.03 -7.26 -16.08
C ALA A 94 0.83 -7.57 -15.20
N ARG A 95 1.09 -7.83 -13.92
CA ARG A 95 0.02 -8.23 -13.01
C ARG A 95 -0.88 -7.02 -12.92
N PRO A 96 -2.16 -7.12 -13.28
CA PRO A 96 -3.03 -5.96 -13.30
C PRO A 96 -2.98 -5.32 -11.91
N ALA A 97 -2.86 -4.00 -11.87
CA ALA A 97 -2.99 -3.25 -10.63
C ALA A 97 -4.29 -3.69 -9.95
N TRP A 98 -4.21 -4.19 -8.72
CA TRP A 98 -5.37 -4.78 -8.06
C TRP A 98 -6.49 -3.73 -8.01
N PRO A 99 -7.71 -4.05 -8.46
CA PRO A 99 -8.80 -3.07 -8.50
C PRO A 99 -9.02 -2.48 -7.10
N ARG A 100 -9.23 -1.17 -7.01
CA ARG A 100 -9.62 -0.54 -5.73
C ARG A 100 -11.14 -0.60 -5.55
N GLY A 101 -11.61 -0.44 -4.31
CA GLY A 101 -13.04 -0.30 -4.02
C GLY A 101 -13.79 -1.64 -3.93
N ILE A 102 -14.97 -1.72 -4.53
CA ILE A 102 -15.86 -2.90 -4.42
C ILE A 102 -15.25 -4.12 -5.12
N GLU A 103 -14.71 -3.92 -6.32
CA GLU A 103 -14.16 -4.98 -7.16
C GLU A 103 -12.91 -5.61 -6.52
N GLY A 104 -12.06 -4.80 -5.89
CA GLY A 104 -10.91 -5.29 -5.12
C GLY A 104 -11.28 -6.16 -3.92
N ARG A 105 -12.36 -5.79 -3.21
CA ARG A 105 -12.88 -6.54 -2.05
C ARG A 105 -13.49 -7.87 -2.48
N TRP A 106 -14.21 -7.89 -3.59
CA TRP A 106 -14.74 -9.12 -4.19
C TRP A 106 -13.62 -10.06 -4.67
N LEU A 107 -12.56 -9.51 -5.26
CA LEU A 107 -11.41 -10.29 -5.73
C LEU A 107 -10.61 -10.89 -4.54
N VAL A 108 -10.43 -10.12 -3.46
CA VAL A 108 -9.83 -10.64 -2.21
C VAL A 108 -10.67 -11.77 -1.62
N ALA A 109 -11.99 -11.64 -1.64
CA ALA A 109 -12.88 -12.69 -1.13
C ALA A 109 -12.78 -13.98 -1.96
N GLN A 110 -12.68 -13.88 -3.28
CA GLN A 110 -12.50 -15.04 -4.15
C GLN A 110 -11.20 -15.77 -3.89
N GLU A 111 -10.07 -15.06 -3.82
CA GLU A 111 -8.76 -15.68 -3.55
C GLU A 111 -8.75 -16.35 -2.17
N TYR A 112 -9.38 -15.72 -1.18
CA TYR A 112 -9.54 -16.28 0.16
C TYR A 112 -10.38 -17.57 0.14
N LEU A 113 -11.53 -17.58 -0.54
CA LEU A 113 -12.42 -18.73 -0.61
C LEU A 113 -11.84 -19.87 -1.44
N ALA A 114 -11.19 -19.58 -2.57
CA ALA A 114 -10.52 -20.58 -3.39
C ALA A 114 -9.43 -21.30 -2.60
N ALA A 115 -8.60 -20.55 -1.87
CA ALA A 115 -7.59 -21.15 -0.99
C ALA A 115 -8.21 -21.98 0.14
N GLN A 116 -9.34 -21.55 0.69
CA GLN A 116 -10.06 -22.29 1.73
C GLN A 116 -10.65 -23.61 1.19
N GLU A 117 -11.19 -23.62 -0.02
CA GLU A 117 -11.70 -24.82 -0.70
C GLU A 117 -10.57 -25.79 -1.04
N GLU A 118 -9.42 -25.28 -1.46
CA GLU A 118 -8.23 -26.07 -1.79
C GLU A 118 -7.41 -26.51 -0.55
N GLY A 119 -7.75 -26.02 0.64
CA GLY A 119 -7.07 -26.37 1.90
C GLY A 119 -5.72 -25.68 2.11
N TYR A 120 -5.45 -24.60 1.38
CA TYR A 120 -4.26 -23.76 1.54
C TYR A 120 -4.47 -22.64 2.57
N ASP A 121 -3.38 -21.97 3.00
CA ASP A 121 -3.48 -20.79 3.87
C ASP A 121 -4.12 -19.61 3.10
N PRO A 122 -5.34 -19.18 3.45
CA PRO A 122 -6.04 -18.13 2.72
C PRO A 122 -5.37 -16.76 2.84
N VAL A 123 -4.65 -16.50 3.93
CA VAL A 123 -3.92 -15.24 4.11
C VAL A 123 -2.73 -15.19 3.17
N LEU A 124 -2.01 -16.31 3.06
CA LEU A 124 -0.88 -16.43 2.14
C LEU A 124 -1.35 -16.33 0.68
N ALA A 125 -2.48 -16.94 0.32
CA ALA A 125 -3.07 -16.81 -1.01
C ALA A 125 -3.38 -15.35 -1.36
N VAL A 126 -4.01 -14.59 -0.46
CA VAL A 126 -4.29 -13.16 -0.67
C VAL A 126 -3.00 -12.34 -0.76
N MET A 127 -1.97 -12.64 0.05
CA MET A 127 -0.65 -12.00 -0.08
C MET A 127 -0.02 -12.26 -1.45
N CYS A 128 -0.03 -13.52 -1.88
CA CYS A 128 0.47 -13.93 -3.18
C CYS A 128 -0.35 -13.33 -4.31
N ALA A 129 -1.66 -13.15 -4.16
CA ALA A 129 -2.57 -12.56 -5.14
C ALA A 129 -2.37 -11.05 -5.31
N THR A 130 -2.28 -10.34 -4.20
CA THR A 130 -2.25 -8.86 -4.15
C THR A 130 -0.84 -8.27 -4.17
N GLY A 131 0.18 -9.05 -3.80
CA GLY A 131 1.55 -8.56 -3.59
C GLY A 131 1.73 -7.74 -2.31
N HIS A 132 0.75 -7.75 -1.40
CA HIS A 132 0.79 -6.97 -0.17
C HIS A 132 1.38 -7.73 1.02
N SER A 133 1.87 -6.98 2.00
CA SER A 133 2.33 -7.53 3.28
C SER A 133 1.19 -8.24 4.02
N ARG A 134 1.55 -9.12 4.97
CA ARG A 134 0.58 -9.87 5.80
C ARG A 134 -0.42 -8.96 6.51
N ARG A 135 0.04 -7.84 7.08
CA ARG A 135 -0.82 -6.85 7.78
C ARG A 135 -1.85 -6.23 6.83
N LYS A 136 -1.43 -5.86 5.61
CA LYS A 136 -2.31 -5.24 4.60
C LYS A 136 -3.30 -6.26 4.01
N SER A 137 -2.86 -7.49 3.78
CA SER A 137 -3.72 -8.60 3.35
C SER A 137 -4.81 -8.95 4.36
N LEU A 138 -4.47 -9.00 5.66
CA LEU A 138 -5.46 -9.21 6.72
C LEU A 138 -6.52 -8.10 6.79
N ARG A 139 -6.13 -6.84 6.55
CA ARG A 139 -7.08 -5.72 6.47
C ARG A 139 -8.00 -5.81 5.27
N LEU A 140 -7.49 -6.20 4.10
CA LEU A 140 -8.32 -6.43 2.92
C LEU A 140 -9.34 -7.56 3.15
N ILE A 141 -8.92 -8.63 3.83
CA ILE A 141 -9.82 -9.73 4.23
C ILE A 141 -10.89 -9.23 5.21
N ALA A 142 -10.53 -8.39 6.18
CA ALA A 142 -11.49 -7.78 7.11
C ALA A 142 -12.51 -6.89 6.36
N GLN A 143 -12.05 -6.02 5.46
CA GLN A 143 -12.92 -5.18 4.63
C GLN A 143 -13.84 -5.98 3.72
N ALA A 144 -13.38 -7.14 3.21
CA ALA A 144 -14.19 -8.06 2.42
C ALA A 144 -15.26 -8.76 3.29
N ARG A 145 -14.94 -9.10 4.54
CA ARG A 145 -15.93 -9.59 5.54
C ARG A 145 -16.97 -8.54 5.89
N ASP A 146 -16.55 -7.32 6.17
CA ASP A 146 -17.46 -6.22 6.53
C ASP A 146 -18.41 -5.88 5.39
N ALA A 147 -17.97 -6.06 4.14
CA ALA A 147 -18.80 -5.91 2.94
C ALA A 147 -19.67 -7.15 2.63
N GLY A 148 -19.62 -8.20 3.46
CA GLY A 148 -20.45 -9.39 3.33
C GLY A 148 -19.98 -10.42 2.30
N TYR A 149 -18.78 -10.26 1.70
CA TYR A 149 -18.26 -11.20 0.70
C TYR A 149 -17.64 -12.45 1.31
N LEU A 150 -17.33 -12.43 2.61
CA LEU A 150 -16.79 -13.55 3.35
C LEU A 150 -17.72 -13.82 4.54
N THR A 151 -18.10 -15.08 4.73
CA THR A 151 -18.86 -15.47 5.92
C THR A 151 -18.11 -15.11 7.19
N PRO A 152 -18.79 -14.58 8.23
CA PRO A 152 -18.19 -14.41 9.55
C PRO A 152 -17.64 -15.75 10.01
N GLY A 153 -16.34 -15.78 10.32
CA GLY A 153 -15.70 -17.00 10.77
C GLY A 153 -16.43 -17.52 12.00
N HIS A 154 -17.04 -18.70 11.91
CA HIS A 154 -17.61 -19.36 13.07
C HIS A 154 -16.46 -19.64 14.04
N ALA A 155 -16.44 -18.93 15.16
CA ALA A 155 -15.65 -19.33 16.31
C ALA A 155 -16.09 -20.75 16.67
N ARG A 156 -15.25 -21.74 16.37
CA ARG A 156 -15.44 -23.07 16.92
C ARG A 156 -15.32 -22.93 18.44
N ARG A 157 -16.40 -23.36 19.10
CA ARG A 157 -16.53 -23.53 20.55
C ARG A 157 -15.41 -24.38 21.13
#